data_AF-A0AA94FA70-F1
#
_entry.id   AF-A0AA94FA70-F1
#
_cell.length_a   1.000
_cell.length_b   1.000
_cell.length_c   1.000
_cell.angle_alpha   90.00
_cell.angle_beta   90.00
_cell.angle_gamma   90.00
#
_symmetry.space_group_name_H-M   'P 1'
#
loop_
_entity.id
_entity.type
_entity.pdbx_description
1 polymer ?
#
loop_
_entity_poly.entity_id
_entity_poly.type
_entity_poly.pdbx_seq_one_letter_code
_entity_poly.pdbx_strand_id
1 'polypeptide(L)'
;VVAFNYFNGSLDKSDNAYPALVTSVLPEWAFGLFGAVIFGAILSSFVGSLNSTTTLLTLDFYKPIFGKNKSDKHIARVGHIATVVIGVIVVALAPVISLFPSGLYAVVQQFNGVYSMPVLALILVAFFSKRTSKLGAKVTLFTHIILYAIIS
;
A
#
# COMPACT_ATOMS: atom_id res chain seq x y z
N VAL A 1 -14.64 -20.38 0.06
CA VAL A 1 -15.60 -21.49 0.22
C VAL A 1 -16.61 -21.55 -0.92
N VAL A 2 -17.36 -20.48 -1.22
CA VAL A 2 -18.36 -20.49 -2.33
C VAL A 2 -17.74 -20.72 -3.71
N ALA A 3 -16.67 -20.01 -4.08
CA ALA A 3 -15.97 -20.22 -5.36
C ALA A 3 -15.27 -21.59 -5.46
N PHE A 4 -14.77 -22.12 -4.34
CA PHE A 4 -14.11 -23.43 -4.29
C PHE A 4 -15.11 -24.57 -4.54
N ASN A 5 -16.32 -24.47 -3.99
CA ASN A 5 -17.40 -25.42 -4.20
C ASN A 5 -18.04 -25.33 -5.60
N TYR A 6 -17.95 -24.17 -6.27
CA TYR A 6 -18.54 -23.98 -7.60
C TYR A 6 -17.59 -24.41 -8.74
N PHE A 7 -16.28 -24.19 -8.58
CA PHE A 7 -15.27 -24.52 -9.60
C PHE A 7 -14.47 -25.81 -9.30
N ASN A 8 -14.86 -26.63 -8.32
CA ASN A 8 -14.23 -27.93 -8.03
C ASN A 8 -12.68 -27.90 -7.92
N GLY A 9 -12.11 -26.77 -7.50
CA GLY A 9 -10.65 -26.60 -7.36
C GLY A 9 -9.87 -26.34 -8.67
N SER A 10 -10.50 -26.11 -9.83
CA SER A 10 -9.82 -25.85 -11.11
C SER A 10 -9.56 -24.36 -11.40
N LEU A 11 -8.99 -23.64 -10.43
CA LEU A 11 -8.54 -22.25 -10.63
C LEU A 11 -7.01 -22.18 -10.54
N ASP A 12 -6.36 -21.87 -11.66
CA ASP A 12 -4.89 -21.75 -11.78
C ASP A 12 -4.27 -20.69 -10.84
N LYS A 13 -5.04 -19.65 -10.46
CA LYS A 13 -4.62 -18.60 -9.50
C LYS A 13 -5.77 -18.20 -8.57
N SER A 14 -5.50 -18.19 -7.26
CA SER A 14 -6.45 -17.79 -6.21
C SER A 14 -7.02 -16.38 -6.41
N ASP A 15 -6.23 -15.46 -6.96
CA ASP A 15 -6.61 -14.06 -7.20
C ASP A 15 -7.71 -13.91 -8.28
N ASN A 16 -7.89 -14.91 -9.15
CA ASN A 16 -8.91 -14.90 -10.22
C ASN A 16 -10.25 -15.51 -9.79
N ALA A 17 -10.36 -16.01 -8.56
CA ALA A 17 -11.57 -16.66 -8.06
C ALA A 17 -12.77 -15.71 -7.94
N TYR A 18 -12.52 -14.45 -7.56
CA TYR A 18 -13.58 -13.46 -7.35
C TYR A 18 -14.19 -12.96 -8.68
N PRO A 19 -13.39 -12.58 -9.71
CA PRO A 19 -13.93 -12.26 -11.03
C PRO A 19 -14.71 -13.42 -11.67
N ALA A 20 -14.19 -14.65 -11.58
CA ALA A 20 -14.82 -15.82 -12.18
C ALA A 20 -16.18 -16.16 -11.56
N LEU A 21 -16.33 -15.97 -10.24
CA LEU A 21 -17.60 -16.19 -9.54
C LEU A 21 -18.64 -15.11 -9.89
N VAL A 22 -18.20 -13.86 -10.08
CA VAL A 22 -19.12 -12.77 -10.44
C VAL A 22 -19.66 -12.99 -11.85
N THR A 23 -18.81 -13.42 -12.80
CA THR A 23 -19.25 -13.72 -14.17
C THR A 23 -20.22 -14.91 -14.26
N SER A 24 -20.19 -15.85 -13.32
CA SER A 24 -21.12 -16.99 -13.30
C SER A 24 -22.47 -16.70 -12.64
N VAL A 25 -22.56 -15.63 -11.85
CA VAL A 25 -23.76 -15.30 -11.06
C VAL A 25 -24.50 -14.07 -11.59
N LEU A 26 -23.82 -13.13 -12.27
CA LEU A 26 -24.45 -11.92 -12.79
C LEU A 26 -25.08 -12.11 -14.19
N PRO A 27 -26.21 -11.43 -14.46
CA PRO A 27 -26.77 -11.33 -15.82
C PRO A 27 -25.90 -10.43 -16.71
N GLU A 28 -25.91 -10.68 -18.02
CA GLU A 28 -25.00 -10.06 -18.99
C GLU A 28 -24.98 -8.52 -18.98
N TRP A 29 -26.13 -7.88 -18.75
CA TRP A 29 -26.26 -6.42 -18.71
C TRP A 29 -25.56 -5.79 -17.48
N ALA A 30 -25.31 -6.56 -16.42
CA ALA A 30 -24.74 -6.08 -15.17
C ALA A 30 -23.20 -6.14 -15.15
N PHE A 31 -22.55 -6.78 -16.12
CA PHE A 31 -21.09 -6.88 -16.17
C PHE A 31 -20.41 -5.52 -16.30
N GLY A 32 -20.95 -4.62 -17.13
CA GLY A 32 -20.42 -3.25 -17.27
C GLY A 32 -20.57 -2.43 -16.00
N LEU A 33 -21.72 -2.55 -15.32
CA LEU A 33 -21.97 -1.88 -14.04
C LEU A 33 -21.01 -2.39 -12.95
N PHE A 34 -20.85 -3.70 -12.85
CA PHE A 34 -19.94 -4.31 -11.89
C PHE A 34 -18.49 -3.86 -12.13
N GLY A 35 -18.03 -3.89 -13.38
CA GLY A 35 -16.70 -3.40 -13.76
C GLY A 35 -16.49 -1.94 -13.38
N ALA A 36 -17.48 -1.07 -13.63
CA ALA A 36 -17.42 0.34 -13.25
C ALA A 36 -17.35 0.54 -11.73
N VAL A 37 -18.11 -0.22 -10.94
CA VAL A 37 -18.09 -0.15 -9.47
C VAL A 37 -16.74 -0.59 -8.90
N ILE A 38 -16.20 -1.72 -9.37
CA ILE A 38 -14.89 -2.22 -8.93
C ILE A 38 -13.79 -1.24 -9.32
N PHE A 39 -13.80 -0.76 -10.55
CA PHE A 39 -12.83 0.23 -11.01
C PHE A 39 -12.90 1.52 -10.18
N GLY A 40 -14.10 2.02 -9.90
CA GLY A 40 -14.32 3.18 -9.04
C GLY A 40 -13.83 2.95 -7.61
N ALA A 41 -14.07 1.78 -7.03
CA ALA A 41 -13.61 1.42 -5.69
C ALA A 41 -12.08 1.34 -5.59
N ILE A 42 -11.43 0.73 -6.60
CA ILE A 42 -9.97 0.66 -6.70
C ILE A 42 -9.39 2.07 -6.86
N LEU A 43 -9.93 2.87 -7.78
CA LEU A 43 -9.45 4.23 -8.04
C LEU A 43 -9.59 5.13 -6.80
N SER A 44 -10.72 5.04 -6.10
CA SER A 44 -10.95 5.78 -4.85
C SER A 44 -9.91 5.42 -3.78
N SER A 45 -9.65 4.14 -3.58
CA SER A 45 -8.67 3.65 -2.60
C SER A 45 -7.24 4.06 -2.98
N PHE A 46 -6.93 4.02 -4.28
CA PHE A 46 -5.64 4.42 -4.84
C PHE A 46 -5.40 5.93 -4.66
N VAL A 47 -6.37 6.76 -5.03
CA VAL A 47 -6.31 8.21 -4.83
C VAL A 47 -6.21 8.57 -3.35
N GLY A 48 -6.96 7.87 -2.48
CA GLY A 48 -6.85 8.04 -1.03
C GLY A 48 -5.46 7.76 -0.48
N SER A 49 -4.83 6.66 -0.94
CA SER A 49 -3.47 6.28 -0.59
C SER A 49 -2.45 7.30 -1.10
N LEU A 50 -2.53 7.68 -2.38
CA LEU A 50 -1.65 8.66 -3.01
C LEU A 50 -1.72 10.03 -2.33
N ASN A 51 -2.92 10.51 -2.02
CA ASN A 51 -3.10 11.81 -1.36
C ASN A 51 -2.51 11.80 0.05
N SER A 52 -2.68 10.70 0.80
CA SER A 52 -2.09 10.54 2.12
C SER A 52 -0.57 10.52 2.06
N THR A 53 0.02 9.71 1.18
CA THR A 53 1.48 9.65 0.98
C THR A 53 2.05 10.98 0.51
N THR A 54 1.37 11.67 -0.42
CA THR A 54 1.78 12.99 -0.91
C THR A 54 1.75 14.01 0.22
N THR A 55 0.71 14.00 1.05
CA THR A 55 0.59 14.91 2.19
C THR A 55 1.72 14.69 3.19
N LEU A 56 2.00 13.44 3.56
CA LEU A 56 3.13 13.08 4.41
C LEU A 56 4.47 13.57 3.80
N LEU A 57 4.75 13.26 2.53
CA LEU A 57 5.96 13.70 1.84
C LEU A 57 6.08 15.22 1.76
N THR A 58 4.98 15.92 1.54
CA THR A 58 4.99 17.35 1.28
C THR A 58 5.03 18.16 2.58
N LEU A 59 4.17 17.82 3.54
CA LEU A 59 4.03 18.57 4.80
C LEU A 59 5.00 18.10 5.89
N ASP A 60 5.30 16.80 5.98
CA ASP A 60 6.14 16.27 7.06
C ASP A 60 7.62 16.18 6.65
N PHE A 61 7.91 15.92 5.37
CA PHE A 61 9.29 15.87 4.87
C PHE A 61 9.72 17.15 4.16
N TYR A 62 9.00 17.60 3.12
CA TYR A 62 9.46 18.71 2.29
C TYR A 62 9.36 20.08 2.99
N LYS A 63 8.22 20.40 3.62
CA LYS A 63 8.00 21.69 4.30
C LYS A 63 9.02 21.97 5.42
N PRO A 64 9.36 21.03 6.31
CA PRO A 64 10.30 21.29 7.41
C PRO A 64 11.76 21.37 6.97
N ILE A 65 12.14 20.66 5.91
CA ILE A 65 13.54 20.60 5.42
C ILE A 65 13.83 21.74 4.44
N PHE A 66 12.98 21.92 3.42
CA PHE A 66 13.24 22.85 2.30
C PHE A 66 12.20 23.98 2.19
N GLY A 67 11.04 23.83 2.83
CA GLY A 67 9.88 24.71 2.63
C GLY A 67 9.62 25.76 3.71
N LYS A 68 10.54 25.98 4.68
CA LYS A 68 10.31 26.89 5.83
C LYS A 68 9.88 28.32 5.47
N ASN A 69 10.24 28.82 4.29
CA ASN A 69 9.88 30.15 3.78
C ASN A 69 9.08 30.10 2.46
N LYS A 70 8.52 28.94 2.08
CA LYS A 70 7.78 28.79 0.83
C LYS A 70 6.28 28.98 1.09
N SER A 71 5.60 29.70 0.18
CA SER A 71 4.14 29.87 0.20
C SER A 71 3.42 28.53 0.07
N ASP A 72 2.25 28.39 0.70
CA ASP A 72 1.42 27.19 0.60
C ASP A 72 1.06 26.82 -0.85
N LYS A 73 0.96 27.81 -1.76
CA LYS A 73 0.79 27.54 -3.21
C LYS A 73 1.95 26.78 -3.81
N HIS A 74 3.19 27.05 -3.38
CA HIS A 74 4.37 26.32 -3.84
C HIS A 74 4.38 24.90 -3.27
N ILE A 75 4.04 24.76 -1.99
CA ILE A 75 3.94 23.46 -1.32
C ILE A 75 2.89 22.58 -1.99
N ALA A 76 1.71 23.13 -2.31
CA ALA A 76 0.67 22.41 -3.07
C ALA A 76 1.16 21.96 -4.46
N ARG A 77 1.91 22.80 -5.18
CA ARG A 77 2.50 22.44 -6.48
C ARG A 77 3.50 21.29 -6.36
N VAL A 78 4.34 21.31 -5.33
CA VAL A 78 5.27 20.21 -5.04
C VAL A 78 4.50 18.93 -4.72
N GLY A 79 3.42 19.02 -3.95
CA GLY A 79 2.51 17.90 -3.70
C GLY A 79 1.95 17.30 -4.99
N HIS A 80 1.40 18.10 -5.89
CA HIS A 80 0.91 17.60 -7.18
C HIS A 80 1.99 16.90 -8.01
N ILE A 81 3.21 17.44 -8.06
CA ILE A 81 4.33 16.79 -8.76
C ILE A 81 4.67 15.46 -8.10
N ALA A 82 4.73 15.40 -6.77
CA ALA A 82 4.98 14.17 -6.04
C ALA A 82 3.89 13.11 -6.32
N THR A 83 2.61 13.51 -6.37
CA THR A 83 1.51 12.60 -6.73
C THR A 83 1.71 11.98 -8.10
N VAL A 84 2.06 12.78 -9.12
CA VAL A 84 2.31 12.27 -10.47
C VAL A 84 3.50 11.33 -10.50
N VAL A 85 4.63 11.72 -9.89
CA VAL A 85 5.85 10.90 -9.85
C VAL A 85 5.60 9.56 -9.16
N ILE A 86 4.96 9.56 -7.99
CA ILE A 86 4.63 8.33 -7.26
C ILE A 86 3.66 7.47 -8.08
N GLY A 87 2.65 8.09 -8.72
CA GLY A 87 1.73 7.39 -9.60
C GLY A 87 2.43 6.65 -10.74
N VAL A 88 3.37 7.31 -11.43
CA VAL A 88 4.17 6.70 -12.51
C VAL A 88 5.00 5.53 -11.97
N ILE A 89 5.64 5.69 -10.81
CA ILE A 89 6.44 4.62 -10.19
C ILE A 89 5.56 3.40 -9.86
N VAL A 90 4.36 3.61 -9.29
CA VAL A 90 3.45 2.52 -8.97
C VAL A 90 2.99 1.77 -10.23
N VAL A 91 2.64 2.49 -11.29
CA VAL A 91 2.25 1.88 -12.57
C VAL A 91 3.42 1.10 -13.19
N ALA A 92 4.64 1.62 -13.10
CA ALA A 92 5.84 0.94 -13.58
C ALA A 92 6.17 -0.32 -12.77
N LEU A 93 5.84 -0.34 -11.47
CA LEU A 93 6.06 -1.49 -10.58
C LEU A 93 4.94 -2.54 -10.65
N ALA A 94 3.73 -2.19 -11.10
CA ALA A 94 2.61 -3.12 -11.25
C ALA A 94 2.97 -4.44 -11.98
N PRO A 95 3.70 -4.45 -13.11
CA PRO A 95 4.07 -5.71 -13.79
C PRO A 95 5.01 -6.59 -12.96
N VAL A 96 5.78 -6.04 -12.02
CA VAL A 96 6.72 -6.81 -11.18
C VAL A 96 5.96 -7.83 -10.33
N ILE A 97 4.71 -7.54 -9.95
CA ILE A 97 3.86 -8.46 -9.18
C ILE A 97 3.59 -9.76 -9.96
N SER A 98 3.51 -9.69 -11.29
CA SER A 98 3.28 -10.87 -12.14
C SER A 98 4.46 -11.86 -12.13
N LEU A 99 5.65 -11.41 -11.73
CA LEU A 99 6.85 -12.24 -11.60
C LEU A 99 6.86 -13.08 -10.33
N PHE A 100 5.98 -12.81 -9.36
CA PHE A 100 5.89 -13.58 -8.12
C PHE A 100 4.95 -14.79 -8.28
N PRO A 101 5.47 -16.03 -8.14
CA PRO A 101 4.67 -17.25 -8.34
C PRO A 101 3.59 -17.46 -7.26
N SER A 102 3.73 -16.81 -6.10
CA SER A 102 2.83 -16.92 -4.95
C SER A 102 1.59 -16.00 -5.02
N GLY A 103 1.48 -15.17 -6.07
CA GLY A 103 0.32 -14.29 -6.30
C GLY A 103 0.37 -12.97 -5.52
N LEU A 104 -0.59 -12.07 -5.81
CA LEU A 104 -0.64 -10.72 -5.25
C LEU A 104 -0.85 -10.75 -3.73
N TYR A 105 -1.71 -11.64 -3.24
CA TYR A 105 -2.01 -11.75 -1.81
C TYR A 105 -0.76 -12.04 -0.97
N ALA A 106 0.08 -12.97 -1.41
CA ALA A 106 1.31 -13.33 -0.69
C ALA A 106 2.30 -12.16 -0.66
N VAL A 107 2.45 -11.43 -1.77
CA VAL A 107 3.27 -10.23 -1.85
C VAL A 107 2.78 -9.17 -0.86
N VAL A 108 1.48 -8.88 -0.84
CA VAL A 108 0.88 -7.90 0.09
C VAL A 108 1.10 -8.30 1.55
N GLN A 109 0.98 -9.59 1.87
CA GLN A 109 1.22 -10.08 3.23
C GLN A 109 2.69 -9.95 3.64
N GLN A 110 3.63 -10.26 2.74
CA GLN A 110 5.05 -10.10 3.00
C GLN A 110 5.39 -8.62 3.31
N PHE A 111 4.89 -7.69 2.50
CA PHE A 111 5.07 -6.26 2.76
C PHE A 111 4.44 -5.81 4.09
N ASN A 112 3.23 -6.26 4.42
CA ASN A 112 2.61 -5.94 5.72
C ASN A 112 3.42 -6.49 6.90
N GLY A 113 3.98 -7.70 6.78
CA GLY A 113 4.83 -8.30 7.78
C GLY A 113 6.09 -7.48 8.07
N VAL A 114 6.69 -6.88 7.04
CA VAL A 114 7.88 -6.02 7.15
C VAL A 114 7.59 -4.80 8.03
N TYR A 115 6.46 -4.13 7.82
CA TYR A 115 6.17 -2.85 8.47
C TYR A 115 5.43 -2.98 9.80
N SER A 116 4.55 -3.98 9.94
CA SER A 116 3.64 -4.06 11.09
C SER A 116 4.37 -4.43 12.39
N MET A 117 5.35 -5.33 12.34
CA MET A 117 6.13 -5.73 13.53
C MET A 117 6.97 -4.59 14.13
N PRO A 118 7.80 -3.85 13.35
CA PRO A 118 8.60 -2.75 13.91
C PRO A 118 7.76 -1.61 14.44
N VAL A 119 6.70 -1.23 13.70
CA VAL A 119 5.83 -0.12 14.10
C VAL A 119 5.12 -0.45 15.41
N LEU A 120 4.61 -1.68 15.55
CA LEU A 120 4.00 -2.14 16.81
C LEU A 120 5.00 -2.09 17.97
N ALA A 121 6.23 -2.58 17.77
CA ALA A 121 7.27 -2.54 18.79
C ALA A 121 7.62 -1.10 19.20
N LEU A 122 7.74 -0.18 18.23
CA LEU A 122 8.00 1.24 18.47
C LEU A 122 6.86 1.91 19.25
N ILE A 123 5.61 1.65 18.89
CA ILE A 123 4.43 2.20 19.59
C ILE A 123 4.39 1.67 21.03
N LEU A 124 4.60 0.37 21.24
CA LEU A 124 4.62 -0.20 22.59
C LEU A 124 5.74 0.41 23.44
N VAL A 125 6.97 0.51 22.91
CA VAL A 125 8.08 1.13 23.64
C VAL A 125 7.82 2.62 23.91
N ALA A 126 7.26 3.36 22.95
CA ALA A 126 6.89 4.76 23.13
C ALA A 126 5.78 4.95 24.18
N PHE A 127 4.81 4.03 24.24
CA PHE A 127 3.69 4.08 25.18
C PHE A 127 4.12 3.70 26.61
N PHE A 128 4.92 2.65 26.76
CA PHE A 128 5.34 2.14 28.07
C PHE A 128 6.61 2.82 28.63
N SER A 129 7.43 3.47 27.79
CA SER A 129 8.66 4.14 28.24
C SER A 129 8.57 5.66 28.18
N LYS A 130 8.50 6.30 29.35
CA LYS A 130 8.59 7.76 29.53
C LYS A 130 9.97 8.36 29.16
N ARG A 131 10.96 7.53 28.83
CA ARG A 131 12.36 7.93 28.50
C ARG A 131 12.78 7.53 27.09
N THR A 132 11.87 7.58 26.12
CA THR A 132 12.23 7.38 24.71
C THR A 132 13.01 8.59 24.18
N SER A 133 14.35 8.47 24.18
CA SER A 133 15.24 9.42 23.52
C SER A 133 15.08 9.36 22.00
N LYS A 134 15.07 10.52 21.32
CA LYS A 134 15.03 10.63 19.85
C LYS A 134 16.12 9.79 19.16
N LEU A 135 17.24 9.55 19.85
CA LEU A 135 18.33 8.70 19.36
C LEU A 135 17.98 7.21 19.44
N GLY A 136 17.33 6.77 20.53
CA GLY A 136 16.92 5.39 20.74
C GLY A 136 15.89 4.94 19.71
N ALA A 137 14.90 5.78 19.39
CA ALA A 137 13.93 5.49 18.34
C ALA A 137 14.58 5.31 16.96
N LYS A 138 15.56 6.15 16.60
CA LYS A 138 16.31 5.99 15.34
C LYS A 138 17.13 4.70 15.31
N VAL A 139 17.85 4.38 16.39
CA VAL A 139 18.68 3.15 16.45
C VAL A 139 17.79 1.91 16.37
N THR A 140 16.69 1.84 17.12
CA THR A 140 15.76 0.69 17.05
C THR A 140 15.19 0.50 15.66
N LEU A 141 14.83 1.59 14.97
CA LEU A 141 14.26 1.54 13.62
C LEU A 141 15.29 1.05 12.59
N PHE A 142 16.53 1.55 12.65
CA PHE A 142 17.63 1.07 11.79
C PHE A 142 18.00 -0.39 12.07
N THR A 143 18.17 -0.77 13.35
CA THR A 143 18.50 -2.14 13.75
C THR A 143 17.42 -3.12 13.32
N HIS A 144 16.14 -2.74 13.42
CA HIS A 144 15.04 -3.59 12.99
C HIS A 144 15.01 -3.77 11.47
N ILE A 145 15.20 -2.70 10.68
CA ILE A 145 15.25 -2.81 9.21
C ILE A 145 16.37 -3.77 8.78
N ILE A 146 17.55 -3.67 9.40
CA ILE A 146 18.70 -4.53 9.08
C ILE A 146 18.43 -5.98 9.48
N LEU A 147 17.90 -6.24 10.68
CA LEU A 147 17.58 -7.60 11.12
C LEU A 147 16.48 -8.23 10.26
N TYR A 148 15.46 -7.47 9.88
CA TYR A 148 14.40 -7.97 9.02
C TYR A 148 14.93 -8.35 7.64
N ALA A 149 15.77 -7.51 7.03
CA ALA A 149 16.36 -7.78 5.72
C ALA A 149 17.35 -8.97 5.70
N ILE A 150 17.89 -9.37 6.84
CA ILE A 150 18.79 -10.53 6.97
C ILE A 150 18.01 -11.83 7.20
N ILE A 151 16.85 -11.74 7.85
CA ILE A 151 16.02 -12.91 8.23
C ILE A 151 15.01 -13.26 7.12
N SER A 152 14.61 -12.30 6.28
CA SER A 152 13.73 -12.47 5.11
C SER A 152 14.45 -13.06 3.90
#